data_AF-A0A1B6DRD6-F1
#
_entry.id   AF-A0A1B6DRD6-F1
#
_cell.length_a   1.000
_cell.length_b   1.000
_cell.length_c   1.000
_cell.angle_alpha   90.00
_cell.angle_beta   90.00
_cell.angle_gamma   90.00
#
_symmetry.space_group_name_H-M   'P 1'
#
loop_
_entity.id
_entity.type
_entity.pdbx_description
1 polymer ?
#
loop_
_entity_poly.entity_id
_entity_poly.type
_entity_poly.pdbx_seq_one_letter_code
_entity_poly.pdbx_strand_id
1 'polypeptide(L)'
;GTSVWQVLGNDYWGTPMWDASSHKSYRPLTTLTFRLNNWLFGLQPRWFHVVNILLHSVSCVLFTRITLVVARLDAKFATAAGLLFAAHPIHTEAVTGIVGRADVLSCLLFLLSFLVYHDGGLSLERKNRVLVSCGLAALSMLAKETGFTVLLVNLLYDLFKCYPHVKRVILDGKWSEESLQFARRTGTIFMAMSVLLVFRLAMLQGSLPKFSSQDNPTAFHPCPHVRLLTFSFLATFNFWLLLCPSTLSHDWQMGSIPLVTSLAD
;
A
#
# COMPACT_ATOMS: atom_id res chain seq x y z
N GLY A 1 -25.06 -9.77 -15.50
CA GLY A 1 -24.00 -9.21 -14.64
C GLY A 1 -24.28 -7.74 -14.41
N THR A 2 -23.97 -7.22 -13.23
CA THR A 2 -24.02 -5.79 -12.88
C THR A 2 -23.16 -4.96 -13.84
N SER A 3 -23.60 -3.76 -14.22
CA SER A 3 -22.90 -2.86 -15.14
C SER A 3 -21.48 -2.52 -14.63
N VAL A 4 -20.50 -2.37 -15.51
CA VAL A 4 -19.13 -1.94 -15.17
C VAL A 4 -19.15 -0.60 -14.42
N TRP A 5 -20.08 0.28 -14.80
CA TRP A 5 -20.28 1.58 -14.16
C TRP A 5 -20.65 1.49 -12.68
N GLN A 6 -21.31 0.41 -12.24
CA GLN A 6 -21.63 0.22 -10.82
C GLN A 6 -20.39 0.00 -9.95
N VAL A 7 -19.25 -0.43 -10.52
CA VAL A 7 -17.99 -0.53 -9.77
C VAL A 7 -17.50 0.84 -9.30
N LEU A 8 -17.80 1.90 -10.05
CA LEU A 8 -17.38 3.25 -9.70
C LEU A 8 -18.30 3.91 -8.66
N GLY A 9 -19.51 3.38 -8.47
CA GLY A 9 -20.49 3.90 -7.51
C GLY A 9 -20.58 3.11 -6.20
N ASN A 10 -19.99 1.92 -6.14
CA ASN A 10 -20.09 1.02 -5.00
C ASN A 10 -18.74 0.91 -4.27
N ASP A 11 -18.82 0.58 -2.99
CA ASP A 11 -17.66 0.16 -2.22
C ASP A 11 -17.17 -1.22 -2.67
N TYR A 12 -16.04 -1.62 -2.12
CA TYR A 12 -15.36 -2.88 -2.37
C TYR A 12 -16.26 -4.12 -2.14
N TRP A 13 -17.24 -4.03 -1.25
CA TRP A 13 -18.16 -5.12 -0.91
C TRP A 13 -19.44 -5.11 -1.75
N GLY A 14 -19.63 -4.07 -2.56
CA GLY A 14 -20.75 -3.93 -3.48
C GLY A 14 -21.89 -3.04 -2.95
N THR A 15 -21.76 -2.46 -1.76
CA THR A 15 -22.72 -1.51 -1.21
C THR A 15 -22.53 -0.14 -1.86
N PRO A 16 -23.59 0.58 -2.26
CA PRO A 16 -23.43 1.91 -2.85
C PRO A 16 -22.70 2.89 -1.92
N MET A 17 -21.80 3.71 -2.48
CA MET A 17 -20.97 4.64 -1.71
C MET A 17 -21.78 5.71 -0.97
N TRP A 18 -23.01 6.01 -1.39
CA TRP A 18 -23.93 6.93 -0.70
C TRP A 18 -24.70 6.31 0.45
N ASP A 19 -24.71 4.97 0.55
CA ASP A 19 -25.40 4.29 1.63
C ASP A 19 -24.67 4.52 2.97
N ALA A 20 -25.45 4.72 4.05
CA ALA A 20 -24.93 4.90 5.40
C ALA A 20 -24.31 3.61 5.98
N SER A 21 -24.69 2.45 5.46
CA SER A 21 -24.14 1.13 5.82
C SER A 21 -22.85 0.79 5.06
N SER A 22 -22.44 1.59 4.08
CA SER A 22 -21.20 1.36 3.34
C SER A 22 -19.98 1.56 4.24
N HIS A 23 -19.01 0.66 4.12
CA HIS A 23 -17.70 0.78 4.77
C HIS A 23 -16.82 1.87 4.13
N LYS A 24 -17.30 2.52 3.05
CA LYS A 24 -16.60 3.55 2.28
C LYS A 24 -15.23 3.08 1.73
N SER A 25 -15.01 1.78 1.66
CA SER A 25 -13.81 1.16 1.10
C SER A 25 -13.86 1.24 -0.42
N TYR A 26 -13.41 2.36 -0.99
CA TYR A 26 -13.39 2.55 -2.44
C TYR A 26 -12.16 1.89 -3.07
N ARG A 27 -12.36 0.74 -3.76
CA ARG A 27 -11.30 -0.08 -4.38
C ARG A 27 -11.70 -0.61 -5.77
N PRO A 28 -12.06 0.27 -6.71
CA PRO A 28 -12.66 -0.13 -7.99
C PRO A 28 -11.73 -0.98 -8.85
N LEU A 29 -10.41 -0.75 -8.80
CA LEU A 29 -9.46 -1.50 -9.61
C LEU A 29 -9.45 -2.99 -9.19
N THR A 30 -9.42 -3.26 -7.89
CA THR A 30 -9.49 -4.63 -7.36
C THR A 30 -10.80 -5.30 -7.75
N THR A 31 -11.94 -4.62 -7.60
CA THR A 31 -13.25 -5.15 -8.01
C THR A 31 -13.31 -5.46 -9.51
N LEU A 32 -12.72 -4.61 -10.36
CA LEU A 32 -12.61 -4.88 -11.81
C LEU A 32 -11.78 -6.13 -12.09
N THR A 33 -10.67 -6.35 -11.38
CA THR A 33 -9.89 -7.59 -11.55
C THR A 33 -10.66 -8.84 -11.13
N PHE A 34 -11.51 -8.77 -10.09
CA PHE A 34 -12.39 -9.87 -9.74
C PHE A 34 -13.45 -10.14 -10.81
N ARG A 35 -14.05 -9.09 -11.37
CA ARG A 35 -15.03 -9.23 -12.46
C ARG A 35 -14.41 -9.82 -13.71
N LEU A 36 -13.21 -9.37 -14.09
CA LEU A 36 -12.46 -9.93 -15.21
C LEU A 36 -12.16 -11.41 -14.97
N ASN A 37 -11.68 -11.76 -13.77
CA ASN A 37 -11.41 -13.14 -13.40
C ASN A 37 -12.67 -14.03 -13.47
N ASN A 38 -13.80 -13.54 -12.96
CA ASN A 38 -15.08 -14.25 -13.02
C ASN A 38 -15.59 -14.38 -14.45
N TRP A 39 -15.40 -13.37 -15.28
CA TRP A 39 -15.80 -13.41 -16.69
C TRP A 39 -15.01 -14.47 -17.48
N LEU A 40 -13.70 -14.59 -17.22
CA LEU A 40 -12.83 -15.56 -17.90
C LEU A 40 -13.01 -17.00 -17.38
N PHE A 41 -13.20 -17.19 -16.08
CA PHE A 41 -13.06 -18.50 -15.43
C PHE A 41 -14.24 -18.91 -14.53
N GLY A 42 -15.28 -18.06 -14.44
CA GLY A 42 -16.41 -18.25 -13.54
C GLY A 42 -16.06 -18.11 -12.05
N LEU A 43 -17.02 -18.48 -11.19
CA LEU A 43 -16.91 -18.41 -9.72
C LEU A 43 -16.14 -19.60 -9.12
N GLN A 44 -15.07 -20.05 -9.77
CA GLN A 44 -14.26 -21.16 -9.27
C GLN A 44 -13.10 -20.61 -8.42
N PRO A 45 -13.05 -20.88 -7.09
CA PRO A 45 -12.06 -20.29 -6.17
C PRO A 45 -10.60 -20.50 -6.61
N ARG A 46 -10.28 -21.66 -7.20
CA ARG A 46 -8.94 -22.00 -7.69
C ARG A 46 -8.32 -20.91 -8.58
N TRP A 47 -9.10 -20.31 -9.48
CA TRP A 47 -8.59 -19.30 -10.41
C TRP A 47 -8.36 -17.96 -9.73
N PHE A 48 -9.10 -17.69 -8.65
CA PHE A 48 -8.87 -16.50 -7.85
C PHE A 48 -7.54 -16.58 -7.09
N HIS A 49 -7.24 -17.75 -6.50
CA HIS A 49 -5.96 -18.00 -5.85
C HIS A 49 -4.79 -17.98 -6.84
N VAL A 50 -4.94 -18.59 -8.02
CA VAL A 50 -3.90 -18.56 -9.06
C VAL A 50 -3.51 -17.12 -9.42
N VAL A 51 -4.49 -16.22 -9.63
CA VAL A 51 -4.21 -14.82 -9.92
C VAL A 51 -3.47 -14.14 -8.76
N ASN A 52 -3.84 -14.40 -7.50
CA ASN A 52 -3.12 -13.82 -6.36
C ASN A 52 -1.67 -14.32 -6.28
N ILE A 53 -1.44 -15.61 -6.52
CA ILE A 53 -0.09 -16.20 -6.57
C ILE A 53 0.73 -15.55 -7.70
N LEU A 54 0.14 -15.38 -8.90
CA LEU A 54 0.83 -14.73 -10.01
C LEU A 54 1.20 -13.27 -9.69
N LEU A 55 0.27 -12.50 -9.10
CA LEU A 55 0.54 -11.12 -8.67
C LEU A 55 1.66 -11.07 -7.62
N HIS A 56 1.69 -12.03 -6.68
CA HIS A 56 2.74 -12.13 -5.68
C HIS A 56 4.10 -12.50 -6.30
N SER A 57 4.14 -13.47 -7.22
CA SER A 57 5.35 -13.84 -7.94
C SER A 57 5.97 -12.66 -8.70
N VAL A 58 5.14 -11.88 -9.40
CA VAL A 58 5.61 -10.64 -10.07
C VAL A 58 6.11 -9.62 -9.05
N SER A 59 5.44 -9.48 -7.91
CA SER A 59 5.89 -8.59 -6.83
C SER A 59 7.26 -9.00 -6.27
N CYS A 60 7.52 -10.31 -6.13
CA CYS A 60 8.83 -10.83 -5.70
C CYS A 60 9.94 -10.52 -6.71
N VAL A 61 9.66 -10.66 -8.01
CA VAL A 61 10.61 -10.28 -9.07
C VAL A 61 10.89 -8.78 -9.05
N LEU A 62 9.86 -7.95 -8.88
CA LEU A 62 10.02 -6.50 -8.76
C LEU A 62 10.84 -6.13 -7.52
N PHE A 63 10.58 -6.75 -6.38
CA PHE A 63 11.36 -6.54 -5.15
C PHE A 63 12.83 -6.93 -5.33
N THR A 64 13.09 -8.08 -5.95
CA THR A 64 14.46 -8.52 -6.31
C THR A 64 15.15 -7.50 -7.22
N ARG A 65 14.45 -6.97 -8.22
CA ARG A 65 14.99 -5.92 -9.10
C ARG A 65 15.26 -4.61 -8.37
N ILE A 66 14.39 -4.22 -7.43
CA ILE A 66 14.59 -3.02 -6.60
C ILE A 66 15.85 -3.18 -5.75
N THR A 67 16.06 -4.33 -5.11
CA THR A 67 17.26 -4.57 -4.30
C THR A 67 18.54 -4.56 -5.15
N LEU A 68 18.48 -5.06 -6.38
CA LEU A 68 19.60 -5.05 -7.32
C LEU A 68 19.90 -3.64 -7.86
N VAL A 69 18.90 -2.91 -8.36
CA VAL A 69 19.13 -1.65 -9.09
C VAL A 69 19.12 -0.43 -8.16
N VAL A 70 18.22 -0.41 -7.19
CA VAL A 70 17.98 0.76 -6.33
C VAL A 70 18.80 0.69 -5.05
N ALA A 71 18.84 -0.46 -4.38
CA ALA A 71 19.68 -0.68 -3.20
C ALA A 71 21.12 -1.09 -3.57
N ARG A 72 21.37 -1.44 -4.84
CA ARG A 72 22.70 -1.79 -5.38
C ARG A 72 23.36 -2.95 -4.63
N LEU A 73 22.57 -3.93 -4.20
CA LEU A 73 23.11 -5.17 -3.65
C LEU A 73 23.76 -6.01 -4.75
N ASP A 74 24.79 -6.80 -4.41
CA ASP A 74 25.30 -7.81 -5.32
C ASP A 74 24.20 -8.81 -5.70
N ALA A 75 24.29 -9.37 -6.91
CA ALA A 75 23.26 -10.27 -7.45
C ALA A 75 22.89 -11.42 -6.48
N LYS A 76 23.88 -11.99 -5.78
CA LYS A 76 23.66 -13.06 -4.80
C LYS A 76 22.78 -12.59 -3.63
N PHE A 77 23.06 -11.41 -3.08
CA PHE A 77 22.29 -10.84 -1.97
C PHE A 77 20.92 -10.33 -2.42
N ALA A 78 20.82 -9.77 -3.63
CA ALA A 78 19.54 -9.37 -4.21
C ALA A 78 18.62 -10.59 -4.41
N THR A 79 19.15 -11.69 -4.97
CA THR A 79 18.41 -12.95 -5.11
C THR A 79 18.02 -13.52 -3.75
N ALA A 80 18.92 -13.52 -2.76
CA ALA A 80 18.61 -13.96 -1.41
C ALA A 80 17.48 -13.12 -0.78
N ALA A 81 17.53 -11.79 -0.90
CA ALA A 81 16.48 -10.89 -0.43
C ALA A 81 15.14 -11.15 -1.13
N GLY A 82 15.16 -11.39 -2.44
CA GLY A 82 14.00 -11.78 -3.23
C GLY A 82 13.36 -13.09 -2.78
N LEU A 83 14.18 -14.11 -2.53
CA LEU A 83 13.74 -15.41 -2.03
C LEU A 83 13.20 -15.31 -0.60
N LEU A 84 13.84 -14.53 0.26
CA LEU A 84 13.35 -14.25 1.62
C LEU A 84 11.99 -13.55 1.57
N PHE A 85 11.83 -12.54 0.71
CA PHE A 85 10.54 -11.88 0.50
C PHE A 85 9.48 -12.85 -0.02
N ALA A 86 9.81 -13.70 -1.00
CA ALA A 86 8.87 -14.67 -1.56
C ALA A 86 8.43 -15.75 -0.56
N ALA A 87 9.35 -16.22 0.29
CA ALA A 87 9.08 -17.28 1.25
C ALA A 87 8.61 -16.76 2.62
N HIS A 88 8.56 -15.44 2.83
CA HIS A 88 8.24 -14.88 4.14
C HIS A 88 6.79 -15.22 4.55
N PRO A 89 6.56 -15.90 5.69
CA PRO A 89 5.21 -16.37 6.04
C PRO A 89 4.19 -15.24 6.26
N ILE A 90 4.64 -14.01 6.54
CA ILE A 90 3.75 -12.84 6.68
C ILE A 90 2.87 -12.59 5.44
N HIS A 91 3.29 -13.04 4.25
CA HIS A 91 2.49 -12.87 3.04
C HIS A 91 1.33 -13.85 2.93
N THR A 92 1.28 -14.89 3.78
CA THR A 92 0.26 -15.95 3.72
C THR A 92 -1.14 -15.37 3.76
N GLU A 93 -1.45 -14.47 4.69
CA GLU A 93 -2.79 -13.86 4.81
C GLU A 93 -3.19 -13.11 3.54
N ALA A 94 -2.29 -12.30 2.99
CA ALA A 94 -2.55 -11.49 1.79
C ALA A 94 -2.67 -12.33 0.50
N VAL A 95 -1.87 -13.40 0.37
CA VAL A 95 -1.81 -14.19 -0.86
C VAL A 95 -2.87 -15.30 -0.87
N THR A 96 -3.05 -16.00 0.25
CA THR A 96 -4.01 -17.11 0.34
C THR A 96 -5.44 -16.62 0.38
N GLY A 97 -5.74 -15.50 1.04
CA GLY A 97 -7.07 -14.92 1.05
C GLY A 97 -7.45 -14.35 -0.32
N ILE A 98 -8.59 -14.77 -0.89
CA ILE A 98 -9.09 -14.21 -2.17
C ILE A 98 -9.25 -12.69 -2.05
N VAL A 99 -9.83 -12.22 -0.93
CA VAL A 99 -10.02 -10.80 -0.58
C VAL A 99 -8.68 -10.05 -0.52
N GLY A 100 -7.59 -10.73 -0.15
CA GLY A 100 -6.23 -10.19 -0.11
C GLY A 100 -5.68 -9.73 -1.47
N ARG A 101 -6.40 -9.97 -2.59
CA ARG A 101 -6.07 -9.40 -3.90
C ARG A 101 -5.87 -7.89 -3.87
N ALA A 102 -6.62 -7.17 -3.03
CA ALA A 102 -6.46 -5.73 -2.85
C ALA A 102 -5.03 -5.38 -2.42
N ASP A 103 -4.48 -6.13 -1.46
CA ASP A 103 -3.13 -5.96 -0.94
C ASP A 103 -2.06 -6.33 -1.95
N VAL A 104 -2.17 -7.51 -2.57
CA VAL A 104 -1.15 -8.00 -3.50
C VAL A 104 -1.08 -7.13 -4.75
N LEU A 105 -2.23 -6.70 -5.29
CA LEU A 105 -2.28 -5.80 -6.45
C LEU A 105 -1.75 -4.40 -6.11
N SER A 106 -2.11 -3.86 -4.94
CA SER A 106 -1.59 -2.57 -4.47
C SER A 106 -0.07 -2.62 -4.27
N CYS A 107 0.45 -3.71 -3.69
CA CYS A 107 1.88 -3.96 -3.52
C CYS A 107 2.63 -4.00 -4.87
N LEU A 108 2.11 -4.73 -5.86
CA LEU A 108 2.72 -4.77 -7.20
C LEU A 108 2.85 -3.37 -7.80
N LEU A 109 1.76 -2.59 -7.80
CA LEU A 109 1.74 -1.24 -8.37
C LEU A 109 2.60 -0.26 -7.55
N PHE A 110 2.65 -0.44 -6.23
CA PHE A 110 3.54 0.29 -5.33
C PHE A 110 5.00 0.05 -5.68
N LEU A 111 5.42 -1.21 -5.77
CA LEU A 111 6.80 -1.58 -6.11
C LEU A 111 7.18 -1.09 -7.51
N LEU A 112 6.25 -1.20 -8.48
CA LEU A 112 6.47 -0.69 -9.83
C LEU A 112 6.63 0.84 -9.84
N SER A 113 5.81 1.56 -9.07
CA SER A 113 5.92 3.02 -8.93
C SER A 113 7.28 3.42 -8.32
N PHE A 114 7.72 2.74 -7.27
CA PHE A 114 9.02 2.97 -6.65
C PHE A 114 10.18 2.67 -7.61
N LEU A 115 10.11 1.55 -8.32
CA LEU A 115 11.13 1.15 -9.29
C LEU A 115 11.22 2.16 -10.45
N VAL A 116 10.11 2.56 -11.06
CA VAL A 116 10.10 3.54 -12.16
C VAL A 116 10.68 4.89 -11.70
N TYR A 117 10.39 5.30 -10.48
CA TYR A 117 10.91 6.55 -9.92
C TYR A 117 12.44 6.51 -9.75
N HIS A 118 12.99 5.39 -9.26
CA HIS A 118 14.40 5.31 -8.83
C HIS A 118 15.35 4.51 -9.73
N ASP A 119 14.85 3.76 -10.71
CA ASP A 119 15.67 2.99 -11.66
C ASP A 119 16.34 3.91 -12.68
N GLY A 120 17.63 4.19 -12.47
CA GLY A 120 18.47 5.01 -13.36
C GLY A 120 18.56 4.50 -14.80
N GLY A 121 18.39 3.20 -15.04
CA GLY A 121 18.61 2.54 -16.33
C GLY A 121 17.44 2.63 -17.31
N LEU A 122 16.28 3.13 -16.90
CA LEU A 122 15.14 3.32 -17.81
C LEU A 122 15.43 4.42 -18.83
N SER A 123 15.12 4.23 -20.12
CA SER A 123 15.32 5.26 -21.16
C SER A 123 14.37 6.46 -21.06
N LEU A 124 13.55 6.54 -20.00
CA LEU A 124 12.61 7.62 -19.75
C LEU A 124 13.31 8.85 -19.17
N GLU A 125 12.94 10.03 -19.65
CA GLU A 125 13.31 11.30 -19.02
C GLU A 125 12.85 11.34 -17.55
N ARG A 126 13.67 11.96 -16.69
CA ARG A 126 13.43 12.01 -15.23
C ARG A 126 12.05 12.59 -14.88
N LYS A 127 11.56 13.59 -15.61
CA LYS A 127 10.21 14.16 -15.44
C LYS A 127 9.12 13.12 -15.72
N ASN A 128 9.25 12.39 -16.82
CA ASN A 128 8.27 11.37 -17.22
C ASN A 128 8.24 10.21 -16.23
N ARG A 129 9.39 9.83 -15.66
CA ARG A 129 9.45 8.82 -14.59
C ARG A 129 8.62 9.23 -13.36
N VAL A 130 8.73 10.48 -12.92
CA VAL A 130 7.93 10.99 -11.79
C VAL A 130 6.44 10.95 -12.13
N LEU A 131 6.04 11.39 -13.33
CA LEU A 131 4.63 11.36 -13.74
C LEU A 131 4.07 9.94 -13.82
N VAL A 132 4.81 9.00 -14.41
CA VAL A 132 4.42 7.59 -14.46
C VAL A 132 4.34 6.99 -13.07
N SER A 133 5.28 7.29 -12.18
CA SER A 133 5.25 6.88 -10.77
C SER A 133 4.00 7.42 -10.05
N CYS A 134 3.62 8.68 -10.28
CA CYS A 134 2.39 9.25 -9.74
C CYS A 134 1.14 8.55 -10.28
N GLY A 135 1.09 8.24 -11.57
CA GLY A 135 0.00 7.47 -12.17
C GLY A 135 -0.12 6.05 -11.57
N LEU A 136 1.01 5.37 -11.39
CA LEU A 136 1.05 4.05 -10.74
C LEU A 136 0.64 4.12 -9.26
N ALA A 137 1.00 5.19 -8.54
CA ALA A 137 0.55 5.42 -7.17
C ALA A 137 -0.97 5.63 -7.09
N ALA A 138 -1.55 6.36 -8.06
CA ALA A 138 -3.00 6.51 -8.18
C ALA A 138 -3.68 5.17 -8.42
N LEU A 139 -3.17 4.35 -9.35
CA LEU A 139 -3.68 3.00 -9.60
C LEU A 139 -3.54 2.10 -8.36
N SER A 140 -2.42 2.19 -7.64
CA SER A 140 -2.20 1.46 -6.39
C SER A 140 -3.23 1.86 -5.33
N MET A 141 -3.56 3.14 -5.21
CA MET A 141 -4.61 3.66 -4.32
C MET A 141 -6.01 3.12 -4.70
N LEU A 142 -6.30 3.01 -6.00
CA LEU A 142 -7.55 2.43 -6.50
C LEU A 142 -7.64 0.91 -6.27
N ALA A 143 -6.53 0.23 -6.02
CA ALA A 143 -6.51 -1.17 -5.58
C ALA A 143 -6.70 -1.27 -4.06
N LYS A 144 -5.96 -0.46 -3.30
CA LYS A 144 -6.08 -0.32 -1.84
C LYS A 144 -5.62 1.08 -1.42
N GLU A 145 -6.36 1.70 -0.52
CA GLU A 145 -6.13 3.08 -0.09
C GLU A 145 -4.74 3.35 0.52
N THR A 146 -4.03 2.34 1.01
CA THR A 146 -2.64 2.51 1.49
C THR A 146 -1.65 2.72 0.35
N GLY A 147 -2.03 2.43 -0.90
CA GLY A 147 -1.14 2.48 -2.08
C GLY A 147 -0.53 3.85 -2.39
N PHE A 148 -1.22 4.96 -2.08
CA PHE A 148 -0.67 6.30 -2.35
C PHE A 148 0.56 6.62 -1.47
N THR A 149 0.79 5.87 -0.39
CA THR A 149 1.94 6.06 0.50
C THR A 149 3.29 5.84 -0.21
N VAL A 150 3.32 5.21 -1.39
CA VAL A 150 4.52 5.12 -2.22
C VAL A 150 5.10 6.49 -2.56
N LEU A 151 4.23 7.51 -2.72
CA LEU A 151 4.67 8.87 -3.01
C LEU A 151 5.50 9.46 -1.86
N LEU A 152 5.10 9.16 -0.63
CA LEU A 152 5.87 9.52 0.56
C LEU A 152 7.20 8.76 0.60
N VAL A 153 7.19 7.45 0.32
CA VAL A 153 8.42 6.63 0.29
C VAL A 153 9.39 7.13 -0.79
N ASN A 154 8.89 7.46 -1.99
CA ASN A 154 9.70 8.03 -3.07
C ASN A 154 10.30 9.38 -2.65
N LEU A 155 9.51 10.25 -2.01
CA LEU A 155 9.99 11.54 -1.52
C LEU A 155 11.07 11.38 -0.45
N LEU A 156 10.87 10.51 0.53
CA LEU A 156 11.83 10.24 1.60
C LEU A 156 13.14 9.68 1.04
N TYR A 157 13.06 8.73 0.10
CA TYR A 157 14.25 8.15 -0.50
C TYR A 157 14.97 9.12 -1.45
N ASP A 158 14.25 9.94 -2.22
CA ASP A 158 14.86 11.01 -3.04
C ASP A 158 15.49 12.10 -2.17
N LEU A 159 14.85 12.46 -1.04
CA LEU A 159 15.41 13.39 -0.05
C LEU A 159 16.70 12.83 0.56
N PHE A 160 16.72 11.55 0.93
CA PHE A 160 17.93 10.91 1.45
C PHE A 160 19.08 10.98 0.43
N LYS A 161 18.82 10.67 -0.85
CA LYS A 161 19.82 10.78 -1.92
C LYS A 161 20.28 12.20 -2.19
N CYS A 162 19.36 13.17 -2.19
CA CYS A 162 19.66 14.57 -2.49
C CYS A 162 20.04 15.40 -1.24
N TYR A 163 20.13 14.78 -0.05
CA TYR A 163 20.37 15.47 1.21
C TYR A 163 21.57 16.43 1.20
N PRO A 164 22.75 16.09 0.62
CA PRO A 164 23.88 17.01 0.57
C PRO A 164 23.63 18.27 -0.27
N HIS A 165 22.75 18.21 -1.26
CA HIS A 165 22.36 19.35 -2.09
C HIS A 165 21.30 20.20 -1.39
N VAL A 166 20.33 19.55 -0.74
CA VAL A 166 19.30 20.21 0.06
C VAL A 166 19.94 20.96 1.24
N LYS A 167 20.89 20.33 1.94
CA LYS A 167 21.63 20.94 3.05
C LYS A 167 22.37 22.21 2.62
N ARG A 168 22.99 22.22 1.42
CA ARG A 168 23.66 23.41 0.87
C ARG A 168 22.70 24.55 0.56
N VAL A 169 21.49 24.25 0.08
CA VAL A 169 20.47 25.29 -0.13
C VAL A 169 20.02 25.88 1.20
N ILE A 170 19.79 25.04 2.21
CA ILE A 170 19.31 25.47 3.54
C ILE A 170 20.36 26.30 4.28
N LEU A 171 21.63 25.86 4.26
CA LEU A 171 22.70 26.52 5.01
C LEU A 171 23.33 27.70 4.27
N ASP A 172 23.62 27.53 2.97
CA ASP A 172 24.41 28.49 2.21
C ASP A 172 23.56 29.37 1.28
N GLY A 173 22.26 29.07 1.13
CA GLY A 173 21.37 29.76 0.19
C GLY A 173 21.71 29.51 -1.29
N LYS A 174 22.64 28.60 -1.59
CA LYS A 174 23.15 28.35 -2.94
C LYS A 174 22.30 27.30 -3.66
N TRP A 175 21.59 27.73 -4.69
CA TRP A 175 20.83 26.85 -5.55
C TRP A 175 21.72 26.22 -6.62
N SER A 176 21.68 24.89 -6.73
CA SER A 176 22.25 24.14 -7.86
C SER A 176 21.14 23.61 -8.77
N GLU A 177 21.51 23.24 -10.00
CA GLU A 177 20.58 22.58 -10.95
C GLU A 177 19.93 21.32 -10.34
N GLU A 178 20.69 20.49 -9.62
CA GLU A 178 20.15 19.31 -8.94
C GLU A 178 19.15 19.68 -7.83
N SER A 179 19.39 20.76 -7.08
CA SER A 179 18.45 21.24 -6.07
C SER A 179 17.15 21.75 -6.69
N LEU A 180 17.24 22.44 -7.84
CA LEU A 180 16.07 22.90 -8.58
C LEU A 180 15.28 21.72 -9.16
N GLN A 181 15.95 20.71 -9.71
CA GLN A 181 15.31 19.48 -10.17
C GLN A 181 14.64 18.74 -9.01
N PHE A 182 15.30 18.62 -7.86
CA PHE A 182 14.72 18.02 -6.65
C PHE A 182 13.46 18.77 -6.19
N ALA A 183 13.50 20.11 -6.15
CA ALA A 183 12.34 20.93 -5.80
C ALA A 183 11.17 20.71 -6.77
N ARG A 184 11.41 20.62 -8.09
CA ARG A 184 10.38 20.31 -9.09
C ARG A 184 9.76 18.93 -8.90
N ARG A 185 10.58 17.90 -8.63
CA ARG A 185 10.09 16.54 -8.36
C ARG A 185 9.25 16.50 -7.09
N THR A 186 9.74 17.14 -6.03
CA THR A 186 9.05 17.28 -4.75
C THR A 186 7.71 17.97 -4.92
N GLY A 187 7.67 19.10 -5.65
CA GLY A 187 6.42 19.81 -5.96
C GLY A 187 5.42 18.95 -6.74
N THR A 188 5.90 18.13 -7.69
CA THR A 188 5.04 17.21 -8.46
C THR A 188 4.49 16.09 -7.57
N ILE A 189 5.30 15.52 -6.68
CA ILE A 189 4.85 14.53 -5.70
C ILE A 189 3.79 15.13 -4.77
N PHE A 190 4.06 16.30 -4.18
CA PHE A 190 3.11 16.94 -3.27
C PHE A 190 1.80 17.29 -3.95
N MET A 191 1.86 17.80 -5.19
CA MET A 191 0.67 18.04 -6.00
C MET A 191 -0.12 16.76 -6.22
N ALA A 192 0.54 15.67 -6.63
CA ALA A 192 -0.11 14.37 -6.82
C ALA A 192 -0.71 13.82 -5.52
N MET A 193 0.02 13.89 -4.40
CA MET A 193 -0.48 13.47 -3.08
C MET A 193 -1.72 14.27 -2.67
N SER A 194 -1.70 15.60 -2.85
CA SER A 194 -2.85 16.45 -2.55
C SER A 194 -4.06 16.11 -3.42
N VAL A 195 -3.87 15.91 -4.72
CA VAL A 195 -4.95 15.51 -5.64
C VAL A 195 -5.54 14.16 -5.24
N LEU A 196 -4.70 13.17 -4.95
CA LEU A 196 -5.15 11.84 -4.52
C LEU A 196 -5.84 11.87 -3.16
N LEU A 197 -5.35 12.68 -2.22
CA LEU A 197 -5.97 12.84 -0.90
C LEU A 197 -7.33 13.54 -1.02
N VAL A 198 -7.42 14.63 -1.79
CA VAL A 198 -8.70 15.31 -2.06
C VAL A 198 -9.68 14.35 -2.73
N PHE A 199 -9.23 13.60 -3.73
CA PHE A 199 -10.06 12.56 -4.36
C PHE A 199 -10.53 11.53 -3.32
N ARG A 200 -9.64 11.05 -2.46
CA ARG A 200 -9.99 10.07 -1.42
C ARG A 200 -11.00 10.62 -0.42
N LEU A 201 -10.81 11.86 0.04
CA LEU A 201 -11.73 12.53 0.95
C LEU A 201 -13.08 12.81 0.29
N ALA A 202 -13.10 13.16 -0.99
CA ALA A 202 -14.33 13.33 -1.76
C ALA A 202 -15.12 12.01 -1.85
N MET A 203 -14.43 10.87 -2.02
CA MET A 203 -15.08 9.55 -2.02
C MET A 203 -15.69 9.16 -0.67
N LEU A 204 -15.23 9.73 0.46
CA LEU A 204 -15.85 9.52 1.78
C LEU A 204 -17.19 10.27 1.94
N GLN A 205 -17.55 11.15 1.00
CA GLN A 205 -18.81 11.91 0.98
C GLN A 205 -19.11 12.65 2.29
N GLY A 206 -18.08 13.18 2.94
CA GLY A 206 -18.20 13.93 4.19
C GLY A 206 -18.53 13.08 5.43
N SER A 207 -18.53 11.75 5.30
CA SER A 207 -18.76 10.82 6.41
C SER A 207 -17.51 9.97 6.67
N LEU A 208 -17.14 9.83 7.94
CA LEU A 208 -16.11 8.85 8.32
C LEU A 208 -16.70 7.44 8.30
N PRO A 209 -15.91 6.42 7.95
CA PRO A 209 -16.35 5.03 8.05
C PRO A 209 -16.74 4.73 9.50
N LYS A 210 -17.92 4.12 9.67
CA LYS A 210 -18.40 3.65 10.97
C LYS A 210 -17.92 2.22 11.15
N PHE A 211 -17.12 2.00 12.19
CA PHE A 211 -16.68 0.66 12.58
C PHE A 211 -17.60 0.12 13.67
N SER A 212 -17.81 -1.19 13.70
CA SER A 212 -18.49 -1.85 14.81
C SER A 212 -17.50 -2.16 15.95
N SER A 213 -18.01 -2.46 17.14
CA SER A 213 -17.19 -2.95 18.26
C SER A 213 -16.53 -4.31 17.96
N GLN A 214 -17.10 -5.07 17.02
CA GLN A 214 -16.53 -6.32 16.54
C GLN A 214 -15.30 -6.08 15.65
N ASP A 215 -15.33 -5.03 14.83
CA ASP A 215 -14.22 -4.66 13.94
C ASP A 215 -13.04 -4.06 14.69
N ASN A 216 -13.31 -3.26 15.74
CA ASN A 216 -12.28 -2.54 16.48
C ASN A 216 -12.66 -2.41 17.97
N PRO A 217 -12.59 -3.49 18.75
CA PRO A 217 -12.98 -3.48 20.16
C PRO A 217 -12.19 -2.44 20.97
N THR A 218 -10.92 -2.23 20.62
CA THR A 218 -10.04 -1.24 21.25
C THR A 218 -10.62 0.17 21.14
N ALA A 219 -11.11 0.60 19.97
CA ALA A 219 -11.62 1.96 19.80
C ALA A 219 -12.84 2.28 20.67
N PHE A 220 -13.63 1.26 21.05
CA PHE A 220 -14.85 1.41 21.86
C PHE A 220 -14.63 1.21 23.36
N HIS A 221 -13.42 0.88 23.80
CA HIS A 221 -13.14 0.68 25.22
C HIS A 221 -13.27 2.00 26.02
N PRO A 222 -13.97 2.04 27.17
CA PRO A 222 -14.23 3.29 27.89
C PRO A 222 -12.98 3.92 28.50
N CYS A 223 -11.98 3.11 28.87
CA CYS A 223 -10.75 3.61 29.48
C CYS A 223 -9.71 4.03 28.41
N PRO A 224 -9.28 5.30 28.36
CA PRO A 224 -8.30 5.77 27.37
C PRO A 224 -6.90 5.17 27.57
N HIS A 225 -6.56 4.78 28.80
CA HIS A 225 -5.29 4.10 29.10
C HIS A 225 -5.19 2.74 28.38
N VAL A 226 -6.23 1.92 28.48
CA VAL A 226 -6.32 0.62 27.78
C VAL A 226 -6.25 0.81 26.26
N ARG A 227 -6.91 1.86 25.74
CA ARG A 227 -6.84 2.21 24.31
C ARG A 227 -5.40 2.50 23.88
N LEU A 228 -4.70 3.36 24.61
CA LEU A 228 -3.32 3.72 24.32
C LEU A 228 -2.40 2.50 24.38
N LEU A 229 -2.45 1.74 25.48
CA LEU A 229 -1.64 0.53 25.65
C LEU A 229 -1.88 -0.48 24.53
N THR A 230 -3.16 -0.74 24.22
CA THR A 230 -3.50 -1.69 23.16
C THR A 230 -3.05 -1.20 21.79
N PHE A 231 -3.18 0.09 21.45
CA PHE A 231 -2.66 0.62 20.18
C PHE A 231 -1.14 0.56 20.08
N SER A 232 -0.43 0.82 21.18
CA SER A 232 1.04 0.65 21.26
C SER A 232 1.45 -0.82 21.12
N PHE A 233 0.70 -1.72 21.76
CA PHE A 233 0.89 -3.16 21.63
C PHE A 233 0.63 -3.62 20.20
N LEU A 234 -0.43 -3.16 19.53
CA LEU A 234 -0.72 -3.50 18.14
C LEU A 234 0.43 -3.13 17.20
N ALA A 235 1.06 -1.96 17.39
CA ALA A 235 2.25 -1.58 16.60
C ALA A 235 3.41 -2.57 16.83
N THR A 236 3.65 -2.93 18.10
CA THR A 236 4.71 -3.87 18.50
C THR A 236 4.42 -5.29 17.97
N PHE A 237 3.17 -5.74 18.07
CA PHE A 237 2.69 -7.02 17.57
C PHE A 237 2.87 -7.14 16.06
N ASN A 238 2.46 -6.13 15.29
CA ASN A 238 2.66 -6.12 13.84
C ASN A 238 4.15 -6.12 13.47
N PHE A 239 4.99 -5.41 14.24
CA PHE A 239 6.45 -5.48 14.05
C PHE A 239 7.00 -6.88 14.37
N TRP A 240 6.50 -7.53 15.42
CA TRP A 240 6.88 -8.88 15.79
C TRP A 240 6.54 -9.90 14.70
N LEU A 241 5.38 -9.77 14.02
CA LEU A 241 5.02 -10.63 12.89
C LEU A 241 6.01 -10.56 11.71
N LEU A 242 6.76 -9.45 11.56
CA LEU A 242 7.84 -9.36 10.56
C LEU A 242 9.05 -10.22 10.94
N LEU A 243 9.29 -10.47 12.23
CA LEU A 243 10.42 -11.25 12.72
C LEU A 243 10.05 -12.73 12.95
N CYS A 244 8.87 -12.97 13.51
CA CYS A 244 8.35 -14.29 13.86
C CYS A 244 6.85 -14.37 13.54
N PRO A 245 6.47 -14.61 12.27
CA PRO A 245 5.08 -14.78 11.83
C PRO A 245 4.51 -16.13 12.26
N SER A 246 4.43 -16.36 13.58
CA SER A 246 3.92 -17.60 14.18
C SER A 246 2.40 -17.61 14.34
N THR A 247 1.80 -16.43 14.55
CA THR A 247 0.36 -16.26 14.73
C THR A 247 -0.20 -15.45 13.58
N LEU A 248 -0.76 -16.14 12.59
CA LEU A 248 -1.45 -15.53 11.46
C LEU A 248 -2.93 -15.85 11.54
N SER A 249 -3.78 -14.92 11.09
CA SER A 249 -5.22 -15.08 11.04
C SER A 249 -5.78 -14.69 9.68
N HIS A 250 -6.82 -15.40 9.26
CA HIS A 250 -7.61 -15.01 8.10
C HIS A 250 -8.50 -13.79 8.36
N ASP A 251 -8.78 -13.52 9.64
CA ASP A 251 -9.55 -12.38 10.11
C ASP A 251 -9.10 -11.97 11.53
N TRP A 252 -8.81 -10.69 11.73
CA TRP A 252 -8.33 -10.13 13.00
C TRP A 252 -9.45 -9.45 13.81
N GLN A 253 -10.71 -9.63 13.42
CA GLN A 253 -11.88 -9.12 14.13
C GLN A 253 -12.18 -9.89 15.44
N MET A 254 -13.24 -9.49 16.13
CA MET A 254 -13.85 -10.23 17.26
C MET A 254 -12.92 -10.45 18.46
N GLY A 255 -11.99 -9.53 18.70
CA GLY A 255 -11.08 -9.62 19.84
C GLY A 255 -10.00 -10.71 19.69
N SER A 256 -9.67 -11.08 18.44
CA SER A 256 -8.55 -12.00 18.14
C SER A 256 -7.23 -11.56 18.76
N ILE A 257 -7.06 -10.25 18.99
CA ILE A 257 -5.98 -9.69 19.79
C ILE A 257 -6.61 -9.18 21.10
N PRO A 258 -6.19 -9.70 22.27
CA PRO A 258 -6.74 -9.27 23.55
C PRO A 258 -6.40 -7.81 23.85
N LEU A 259 -7.26 -7.15 24.61
CA LEU A 259 -7.01 -5.78 25.09
C LEU A 259 -5.91 -5.81 26.16
N VAL A 260 -4.98 -4.87 26.06
CA VAL A 260 -3.89 -4.70 27.02
C VAL A 260 -4.39 -3.78 28.13
N THR A 261 -4.63 -4.36 29.30
CA THR A 261 -5.21 -3.67 30.46
C THR A 261 -4.15 -3.20 31.45
N SER A 262 -3.02 -3.90 31.50
CA SER A 262 -1.88 -3.61 32.38
C SER A 262 -0.56 -3.65 31.63
N LEU A 263 0.52 -3.09 32.21
CA LEU A 263 1.87 -3.20 31.65
C LEU A 263 2.49 -4.60 31.80
N ALA A 264 1.87 -5.47 32.59
CA ALA A 264 2.31 -6.85 32.79
C ALA A 264 1.65 -7.83 31.81
N ASP A 265 0.71 -7.35 30.99
CA ASP A 265 0.03 -8.12 29.94
C ASP A 265 0.91 -8.28 28.69
#